data_AF-A0A228HL52-F1
#
_entry.id   AF-A0A228HL52-F1
#
_cell.length_a   1.000
_cell.length_b   1.000
_cell.length_c   1.000
_cell.angle_alpha   90.00
_cell.angle_beta   90.00
_cell.angle_gamma   90.00
#
_symmetry.space_group_name_H-M   'P 1'
#
loop_
_entity.id
_entity.type
_entity.pdbx_description
1 polymer ?
#
loop_
_entity_poly.entity_id
_entity_poly.type
_entity_poly.pdbx_seq_one_letter_code
_entity_poly.pdbx_strand_id
1 'polypeptide(L)'
;MNIKVLKASGFAPVEYPDQQGTFYTKKLRVTDMPYMRTHAIDHETIFESTEMIVEVMPDGRVQMIATNAEYVEAAVGIDTEEGTGLLRDAGVDVDLFLAREA
;
A
#
# COMPACT_ATOMS: atom_id res chain seq x y z
N MET A 1 3.93 -12.34 6.87
CA MET A 1 4.31 -11.47 5.74
C MET A 1 5.24 -12.21 4.80
N ASN A 2 4.81 -12.45 3.57
CA ASN A 2 5.60 -13.12 2.54
C ASN A 2 6.16 -12.12 1.53
N ILE A 3 7.44 -11.74 1.69
CA ILE A 3 8.13 -10.77 0.82
C ILE A 3 8.17 -11.21 -0.65
N LYS A 4 8.17 -12.52 -0.92
CA LYS A 4 8.17 -13.01 -2.31
C LYS A 4 6.89 -12.60 -3.03
N VAL A 5 5.75 -12.57 -2.33
CA VAL A 5 4.48 -12.13 -2.89
C VAL A 5 4.52 -10.65 -3.22
N LEU A 6 5.02 -9.79 -2.31
CA LEU A 6 5.17 -8.35 -2.59
C LEU A 6 6.02 -8.09 -3.84
N LYS A 7 7.20 -8.73 -3.91
CA LYS A 7 8.10 -8.57 -5.07
C LYS A 7 7.44 -9.06 -6.36
N ALA A 8 6.72 -10.18 -6.33
CA ALA A 8 5.98 -10.69 -7.48
C ALA A 8 4.84 -9.75 -7.91
N SER A 9 4.21 -9.06 -6.97
CA SER A 9 3.20 -8.02 -7.22
C SER A 9 3.80 -6.68 -7.70
N GLY A 10 5.12 -6.59 -7.86
CA GLY A 10 5.80 -5.41 -8.40
C GLY A 10 6.24 -4.38 -7.37
N PHE A 11 6.28 -4.73 -6.09
CA PHE A 11 6.87 -3.86 -5.06
C PHE A 11 8.40 -3.86 -5.14
N ALA A 12 9.00 -2.68 -4.96
CA ALA A 12 10.44 -2.50 -4.89
C ALA A 12 10.88 -2.20 -3.44
N PRO A 13 12.03 -2.75 -2.99
CA PRO A 13 12.57 -2.42 -1.68
C PRO A 13 13.09 -0.98 -1.65
N VAL A 14 12.85 -0.28 -0.53
CA VAL A 14 13.35 1.06 -0.24
C VAL A 14 13.91 1.07 1.18
N GLU A 15 15.06 1.72 1.36
CA GLU A 15 15.65 1.98 2.66
C GLU A 15 15.70 3.50 2.87
N TYR A 16 15.23 3.96 4.03
CA TYR A 16 15.27 5.37 4.41
C TYR A 16 16.42 5.60 5.40
N PRO A 17 17.25 6.66 5.22
CA PRO A 17 18.44 6.89 6.04
C PRO A 17 18.22 6.86 7.56
N ASP A 18 17.04 7.31 8.01
CA ASP A 18 16.70 7.46 9.43
C ASP A 18 15.66 6.45 9.92
N GLN A 19 15.35 5.42 9.13
CA GLN A 19 14.39 4.39 9.52
C GLN A 19 15.03 3.00 9.45
N GLN A 20 14.73 2.17 10.45
CA GLN A 20 15.21 0.79 10.45
C GLN A 20 14.31 -0.12 9.61
N GLY A 21 14.95 -1.00 8.84
CA GLY A 21 14.30 -2.04 8.07
C GLY A 21 14.02 -1.64 6.62
N THR A 22 13.63 -2.63 5.83
CA THR A 22 13.32 -2.45 4.42
C THR A 22 11.83 -2.23 4.24
N PHE A 23 11.50 -1.10 3.63
CA PHE A 23 10.16 -0.78 3.16
C PHE A 23 9.97 -1.36 1.78
N TYR A 24 8.72 -1.66 1.42
CA TYR A 24 8.38 -2.12 0.08
C TYR A 24 7.35 -1.17 -0.50
N THR A 25 7.68 -0.54 -1.63
CA THR A 25 6.81 0.48 -2.23
C THR A 25 6.36 0.06 -3.62
N LYS A 26 5.15 0.48 -3.99
CA LYS A 26 4.62 0.38 -5.35
C LYS A 26 3.81 1.61 -5.69
N LYS A 27 4.03 2.16 -6.89
CA LYS A 27 3.29 3.30 -7.42
C LYS A 27 2.10 2.85 -8.26
N LEU A 28 0.95 3.48 -8.03
CA LEU A 28 -0.32 3.17 -8.67
C LEU A 28 -1.10 4.47 -8.89
N ARG A 29 -1.99 4.50 -9.89
CA ARG A 29 -2.98 5.56 -9.99
C ARG A 29 -4.22 5.17 -9.21
N VAL A 30 -4.89 6.15 -8.61
CA VAL A 30 -6.16 5.91 -7.89
C VAL A 30 -7.22 5.24 -8.79
N THR A 31 -7.23 5.55 -10.08
CA THR A 31 -8.09 4.86 -11.07
C THR A 31 -7.95 3.33 -11.09
N ASP A 32 -6.77 2.80 -10.74
CA ASP A 32 -6.45 1.37 -10.71
C ASP A 32 -6.65 0.75 -9.31
N MET A 33 -7.17 1.52 -8.35
CA MET A 33 -7.28 1.16 -6.93
C MET A 33 -8.76 1.16 -6.47
N PRO A 34 -9.53 0.08 -6.71
CA PRO A 34 -10.96 0.01 -6.41
C PRO A 34 -11.35 0.33 -4.97
N TYR A 35 -10.57 -0.14 -3.98
CA TYR A 35 -10.81 0.17 -2.58
C TYR A 35 -10.66 1.67 -2.34
N MET A 36 -9.59 2.27 -2.86
CA MET A 36 -9.35 3.71 -2.76
C MET A 36 -10.41 4.58 -3.41
N ARG A 37 -10.88 4.19 -4.59
CA ARG A 37 -11.93 4.92 -5.30
C ARG A 37 -13.21 5.05 -4.48
N THR A 38 -13.44 4.14 -3.55
CA THR A 38 -14.65 4.09 -2.72
C THR A 38 -14.45 4.78 -1.36
N HIS A 39 -13.24 4.76 -0.79
CA HIS A 39 -13.02 5.12 0.62
C HIS A 39 -12.21 6.41 0.84
N ALA A 40 -11.40 6.83 -0.14
CA ALA A 40 -10.41 7.89 0.08
C ALA A 40 -10.42 9.02 -0.96
N ILE A 41 -11.17 8.89 -2.06
CA ILE A 41 -11.38 10.03 -2.97
C ILE A 41 -12.28 11.06 -2.26
N ASP A 42 -11.71 12.19 -1.91
CA ASP A 42 -12.41 13.34 -1.32
C ASP A 42 -12.68 14.46 -2.35
N HIS A 43 -12.10 14.35 -3.56
CA HIS A 43 -12.13 15.38 -4.62
C HIS A 43 -11.55 16.75 -4.20
N GLU A 44 -10.83 16.81 -3.08
CA GLU A 44 -10.14 18.01 -2.60
C GLU A 44 -8.62 17.80 -2.63
N THR A 45 -8.18 16.64 -2.13
CA THR A 45 -6.78 16.26 -1.98
C THR A 45 -6.44 15.05 -2.86
N ILE A 46 -7.38 14.11 -2.99
CA ILE A 46 -7.21 12.87 -3.75
C ILE A 46 -8.24 12.85 -4.89
N PHE A 47 -7.73 12.79 -6.12
CA PHE A 47 -8.50 12.70 -7.35
C PHE A 47 -8.26 11.34 -8.01
N GLU A 48 -9.13 10.94 -8.94
CA GLU A 48 -8.95 9.69 -9.71
C GLU A 48 -7.61 9.65 -10.47
N SER A 49 -7.09 10.81 -10.87
CA SER A 49 -5.80 10.94 -11.56
C SER A 49 -4.59 10.98 -10.62
N THR A 50 -4.79 11.01 -9.30
CA THR A 50 -3.69 11.08 -8.33
C THR A 50 -2.83 9.82 -8.41
N GLU A 51 -1.51 9.98 -8.35
CA GLU A 51 -0.55 8.88 -8.20
C GLU A 51 -0.27 8.67 -6.71
N MET A 52 -0.52 7.45 -6.26
CA MET A 52 -0.32 6.98 -4.89
C MET A 52 0.90 6.05 -4.84
N ILE A 53 1.62 6.10 -3.72
CA ILE A 53 2.55 5.05 -3.32
C ILE A 53 1.85 4.23 -2.24
N VAL A 54 1.71 2.93 -2.47
CA VAL A 54 1.40 1.95 -1.42
C VAL A 54 2.73 1.49 -0.83
N GLU A 55 2.88 1.63 0.48
CA GLU A 55 4.09 1.31 1.19
C GLU A 55 3.83 0.30 2.31
N VAL A 56 4.53 -0.84 2.25
CA VAL A 56 4.52 -1.85 3.31
C VAL A 56 5.76 -1.63 4.18
N MET A 57 5.52 -1.41 5.46
CA MET A 57 6.51 -1.15 6.48
C MET A 57 7.09 -2.46 7.05
N PRO A 58 8.33 -2.44 7.58
CA PRO A 58 8.97 -3.63 8.15
C PRO A 58 8.26 -4.17 9.41
N ASP A 59 7.46 -3.34 10.08
CA ASP A 59 6.68 -3.71 11.27
C ASP A 59 5.31 -4.36 10.96
N GLY A 60 5.02 -4.62 9.67
CA GLY A 60 3.77 -5.26 9.26
C GLY A 60 2.59 -4.29 9.19
N ARG A 61 2.86 -3.01 8.94
CA ARG A 61 1.84 -2.03 8.58
C ARG A 61 1.91 -1.66 7.10
N VAL A 62 0.83 -1.10 6.59
CA VAL A 62 0.73 -0.55 5.24
C VAL A 62 0.19 0.87 5.32
N GLN A 63 0.74 1.76 4.50
CA GLN A 63 0.29 3.13 4.38
C GLN A 63 0.23 3.56 2.92
N MET A 64 -0.36 4.74 2.72
CA MET A 64 -0.42 5.39 1.42
C MET A 64 0.13 6.79 1.47
N ILE A 65 0.78 7.15 0.38
CA ILE A 65 1.38 8.46 0.20
C ILE A 65 0.92 9.01 -1.15
N ALA A 66 0.19 10.12 -1.13
CA ALA A 66 -0.13 10.84 -2.37
C ALA A 66 1.09 11.65 -2.81
N THR A 67 1.61 11.35 -4.00
CA THR A 67 2.85 11.96 -4.50
C THR A 67 2.76 13.46 -4.79
N ASN A 68 1.55 13.98 -4.93
CA ASN A 68 1.26 15.36 -5.32
C ASN A 68 0.76 16.26 -4.19
N ALA A 69 0.48 15.73 -3.01
CA ALA A 69 -0.29 16.45 -1.98
C ALA A 69 0.40 16.54 -0.60
N GLU A 70 1.64 16.06 -0.46
CA GLU A 70 2.29 15.87 0.87
C GLU A 70 1.36 15.12 1.87
N TYR A 71 0.42 14.32 1.33
CA TYR A 71 -0.60 13.65 2.11
C TYR A 71 -0.16 12.23 2.40
N VAL A 72 -0.06 11.91 3.69
CA VAL A 72 0.27 10.59 4.21
C VAL A 72 -0.83 10.20 5.18
N GLU A 73 -1.56 9.14 4.86
CA GLU A 73 -2.48 8.53 5.83
C GLU A 73 -1.71 7.75 6.88
N ALA A 74 -2.29 7.67 8.08
CA ALA A 74 -1.69 6.88 9.15
C ALA A 74 -1.59 5.41 8.75
N ALA A 75 -0.41 4.81 8.95
CA ALA A 75 -0.21 3.40 8.64
C ALA A 75 -1.14 2.49 9.45
N VAL A 76 -1.80 1.55 8.77
CA VAL A 76 -2.72 0.56 9.34
C VAL A 76 -2.11 -0.84 9.31
N GLY A 77 -2.61 -1.73 10.17
CA GLY A 77 -2.15 -3.13 10.19
C GLY A 77 -2.48 -3.85 8.88
N ILE A 78 -1.56 -4.68 8.37
CA ILE A 78 -1.79 -5.47 7.13
C ILE A 78 -2.92 -6.50 7.22
N ASP A 79 -3.42 -6.77 8.43
CA ASP A 79 -4.49 -7.71 8.73
C ASP A 79 -5.86 -7.03 8.97
N THR A 80 -5.93 -5.70 8.92
CA THR A 80 -7.20 -4.94 9.00
C THR A 80 -7.92 -4.91 7.66
N GLU A 81 -9.21 -4.59 7.66
CA GLU A 81 -10.00 -4.44 6.42
C GLU A 81 -9.32 -3.44 5.46
N GLU A 82 -8.94 -2.28 5.99
CA GLU A 82 -8.25 -1.24 5.22
C GLU A 82 -6.90 -1.73 4.69
N GLY A 83 -6.05 -2.29 5.54
CA GLY A 83 -4.74 -2.78 5.10
C GLY A 83 -4.85 -3.86 4.03
N THR A 84 -5.81 -4.77 4.15
CA THR A 84 -6.07 -5.79 3.12
C THR A 84 -6.65 -5.19 1.84
N GLY A 85 -7.48 -4.15 1.94
CA GLY A 85 -8.00 -3.39 0.80
C GLY A 85 -6.87 -2.74 0.00
N LEU A 86 -5.95 -2.05 0.68
CA LEU A 86 -4.79 -1.40 0.07
C LEU A 86 -3.84 -2.40 -0.60
N LEU A 87 -3.59 -3.54 0.04
CA LEU A 87 -2.76 -4.60 -0.53
C LEU A 87 -3.41 -5.21 -1.78
N ARG A 88 -4.73 -5.43 -1.77
CA ARG A 88 -5.47 -5.93 -2.95
C ARG A 88 -5.45 -4.93 -4.10
N ASP A 89 -5.66 -3.64 -3.82
CA ASP A 89 -5.53 -2.57 -4.81
C ASP A 89 -4.13 -2.56 -5.43
N ALA A 90 -3.10 -2.89 -4.64
CA ALA A 90 -1.74 -3.03 -5.13
C ALA A 90 -1.45 -4.36 -5.86
N GLY A 91 -2.44 -5.22 -6.05
CA GLY A 91 -2.31 -6.51 -6.73
C GLY A 91 -1.61 -7.58 -5.89
N VAL A 92 -1.65 -7.45 -4.56
CA VAL A 92 -1.12 -8.46 -3.63
C VAL A 92 -2.19 -9.51 -3.38
N ASP A 93 -1.82 -10.78 -3.55
CA ASP A 93 -2.58 -11.90 -3.02
C ASP A 93 -2.44 -11.91 -1.49
N VAL A 94 -3.46 -11.38 -0.80
CA VAL A 94 -3.42 -11.16 0.64
C VAL A 94 -3.36 -12.47 1.43
N ASP A 95 -3.99 -13.54 0.96
CA ASP A 95 -3.99 -14.82 1.68
C ASP A 95 -2.61 -15.46 1.64
N LEU A 96 -1.97 -15.48 0.45
CA LEU A 96 -0.59 -15.91 0.29
C LEU A 96 0.41 -14.98 1.00
N PHE A 97 0.12 -13.67 1.03
CA PHE A 97 0.95 -12.67 1.68
C PHE A 97 0.95 -12.80 3.21
N LEU A 98 -0.22 -13.05 3.79
CA LEU A 98 -0.39 -13.26 5.23
C LEU A 98 -0.05 -14.70 5.66
N ALA A 99 0.19 -15.61 4.71
CA ALA A 99 0.40 -17.04 4.95
C ALA A 99 -0.79 -17.68 5.70
N ARG A 100 -2.01 -17.23 5.38
CA ARG A 100 -3.23 -17.90 5.81
C ARG A 100 -3.40 -19.11 4.87
N GLU A 101 -3.15 -20.31 5.39
CA GLU A 101 -3.44 -21.53 4.62
C GLU A 101 -4.93 -21.58 4.28
N ALA A 102 -5.24 -21.94 3.03
CA ALA A 102 -6.60 -22.12 2.53
C ALA A 102 -7.34 -23.27 3.22
#